data_AF-A0A9D8J5D8-F1
#
_entry.id   AF-A0A9D8J5D8-F1
#
_cell.length_a   1.000
_cell.length_b   1.000
_cell.length_c   1.000
_cell.angle_alpha   90.00
_cell.angle_beta   90.00
_cell.angle_gamma   90.00
#
_symmetry.space_group_name_H-M   'P 1'
#
loop_
_entity.id
_entity.type
_entity.pdbx_description
1 polymer ?
#
loop_
_entity_poly.entity_id
_entity_poly.type
_entity_poly.pdbx_seq_one_letter_code
_entity_poly.pdbx_strand_id
1 'polypeptide(L)'
;LLRKSDGEAVGTVEPTLLVDGAETALFAAARRAHEDILPLLQRGEYGASLSRLAELGEPVDRFFEEVLVMAEDEAIRRNRLGLLALVEQLFLHIADIGKLQP
;
A
#
# COMPACT_ATOMS: atom_id res chain seq x y z
N LEU A 1 5.34 15.63 -21.71
CA LEU A 1 5.99 15.98 -20.42
C LEU A 1 5.54 14.97 -19.38
N LEU A 2 6.13 13.77 -19.41
CA LEU A 2 5.87 12.74 -18.41
C LEU A 2 6.77 13.08 -17.24
N ARG A 3 6.17 13.61 -16.17
CA ARG A 3 6.86 13.97 -14.95
C ARG A 3 7.48 12.70 -14.38
N LYS A 4 8.80 12.63 -14.48
CA LYS A 4 9.68 11.78 -13.70
C LYS A 4 9.30 11.93 -12.22
N SER A 5 8.45 11.06 -11.72
CA SER A 5 8.53 10.67 -10.32
C SER A 5 9.64 9.63 -10.27
N ASP A 6 10.86 10.14 -10.10
CA ASP A 6 11.91 9.44 -9.38
C ASP A 6 11.28 8.73 -8.16
N GLY A 7 11.84 7.60 -7.73
CA GLY A 7 11.38 6.81 -6.58
C GLY A 7 11.44 7.59 -5.27
N GLU A 8 10.56 8.58 -5.13
CA GLU A 8 10.57 9.61 -4.13
C GLU A 8 9.32 9.42 -3.27
N ALA A 9 9.56 8.67 -2.19
CA ALA A 9 8.69 8.40 -1.07
C ALA A 9 7.35 7.73 -1.42
N VAL A 10 7.37 6.39 -1.40
CA VAL A 10 6.34 5.65 -0.65
C VAL A 10 6.11 6.45 0.63
N GLY A 11 4.93 7.07 0.78
CA GLY A 11 4.66 8.06 1.83
C GLY A 11 5.28 7.61 3.13
N THR A 12 6.19 8.41 3.70
CA THR A 12 7.07 7.98 4.78
C THR A 12 6.22 7.57 5.98
N VAL A 13 5.86 6.29 6.05
CA VAL A 13 5.16 5.73 7.19
C VAL A 13 6.20 5.57 8.27
N GLU A 14 6.05 6.32 9.35
CA GLU A 14 6.89 6.24 10.52
C GLU A 14 6.36 5.10 11.40
N PRO A 15 7.07 3.95 11.53
CA PRO A 15 6.57 2.81 12.29
C PRO A 15 6.38 3.13 13.77
N THR A 16 7.11 4.13 14.29
CA THR A 16 6.97 4.63 15.67
C THR A 16 5.69 5.41 15.91
N LEU A 17 5.00 5.85 14.84
CA LEU A 17 3.72 6.55 14.89
C LEU A 17 2.55 5.61 14.56
N LEU A 18 2.80 4.30 14.42
CA LEU A 18 1.76 3.28 14.32
C LEU A 18 1.34 2.93 15.75
N VAL A 19 0.12 3.30 16.10
CA VAL A 19 -0.44 3.22 17.45
C VAL A 19 -1.34 2.00 17.57
N ASP A 20 -2.09 1.72 16.52
CA ASP A 20 -3.07 0.64 16.49
C ASP A 20 -2.50 -0.61 15.81
N GLY A 21 -2.97 -1.78 16.30
CA GLY A 21 -2.57 -3.08 15.75
C GLY A 21 -2.92 -3.23 14.26
N ALA A 22 -4.06 -2.67 13.85
CA ALA A 22 -4.49 -2.65 12.45
C ALA A 22 -3.55 -1.86 11.54
N GLU A 23 -2.98 -0.74 12.00
CA GLU A 23 -2.04 0.06 11.20
C GLU A 23 -0.74 -0.71 10.97
N THR A 24 -0.24 -1.37 12.02
CA THR A 24 0.96 -2.19 11.94
C THR A 24 0.74 -3.41 11.04
N ALA A 25 -0.41 -4.06 11.16
CA ALA A 25 -0.78 -5.19 10.32
C ALA A 25 -0.87 -4.79 8.85
N LEU A 26 -1.54 -3.68 8.55
CA LEU A 26 -1.67 -3.17 7.19
C LEU A 26 -0.31 -2.77 6.60
N PHE A 27 0.53 -2.08 7.37
CA PHE A 27 1.88 -1.72 6.93
C PHE A 27 2.74 -2.95 6.62
N ALA A 28 2.72 -3.95 7.50
CA ALA A 28 3.45 -5.20 7.29
C ALA A 28 2.91 -5.98 6.06
N ALA A 29 1.60 -6.06 5.90
CA ALA A 29 0.97 -6.71 4.76
C ALA A 29 1.32 -6.01 3.44
N ALA A 30 1.23 -4.68 3.40
CA ALA A 30 1.54 -3.89 2.21
C ALA A 30 3.02 -4.02 1.81
N ARG A 31 3.94 -4.04 2.79
CA ARG A 31 5.37 -4.30 2.52
C ARG A 31 5.61 -5.69 1.92
N ARG A 32 5.00 -6.73 2.51
CA ARG A 32 5.12 -8.10 2.00
C ARG A 32 4.56 -8.22 0.59
N ALA A 33 3.38 -7.66 0.35
CA ALA A 33 2.77 -7.63 -0.98
C ALA A 33 3.69 -6.96 -2.00
N HIS A 34 4.33 -5.83 -1.65
CA HIS A 34 5.29 -5.17 -2.53
C HIS A 34 6.50 -6.08 -2.87
N GLU A 35 7.10 -6.70 -1.85
CA GLU A 35 8.25 -7.61 -2.01
C GLU A 35 7.91 -8.86 -2.85
N ASP A 36 6.70 -9.41 -2.68
CA ASP A 36 6.23 -10.61 -3.38
C ASP A 36 5.79 -10.31 -4.83
N ILE A 37 5.19 -9.14 -5.07
CA ILE A 37 4.64 -8.77 -6.38
C ILE A 37 5.73 -8.33 -7.35
N LEU A 38 6.79 -7.66 -6.87
CA LEU A 38 7.89 -7.20 -7.72
C LEU A 38 8.51 -8.30 -8.60
N PRO A 39 8.89 -9.49 -8.08
CA PRO A 39 9.40 -10.57 -8.91
C PRO A 39 8.34 -11.19 -9.82
N LEU A 40 7.06 -11.23 -9.41
CA LEU A 40 5.96 -11.74 -10.23
C LEU A 40 5.72 -10.85 -11.45
N LEU A 41 5.76 -9.52 -11.27
CA LEU A 41 5.66 -8.55 -12.35
C LEU A 41 6.82 -8.67 -13.33
N GLN A 42 8.06 -8.84 -12.84
CA GLN A 42 9.23 -9.06 -13.70
C GLN A 42 9.11 -10.34 -14.55
N ARG A 43 8.36 -11.34 -14.08
CA ARG A 43 8.09 -12.59 -14.78
C ARG A 43 6.82 -12.56 -15.65
N GLY A 44 6.06 -11.46 -15.62
CA GLY A 44 4.77 -11.35 -16.29
C GLY A 44 3.64 -12.16 -15.65
N GLU A 45 3.80 -12.57 -14.38
CA GLU A 45 2.83 -13.37 -13.64
C GLU A 45 1.75 -12.49 -12.99
N TYR A 46 0.92 -11.87 -13.82
CA TYR A 46 -0.11 -10.92 -13.38
C TYR A 46 -1.21 -11.56 -12.54
N GLY A 47 -1.61 -12.80 -12.85
CA GLY A 47 -2.61 -13.51 -12.07
C GLY A 47 -2.18 -13.70 -10.61
N ALA A 48 -0.93 -14.12 -10.41
CA ALA A 48 -0.36 -14.26 -9.07
C ALA A 48 -0.20 -12.90 -8.37
N SER A 49 0.17 -11.86 -9.12
CA SER A 49 0.28 -10.48 -8.61
C SER A 49 -1.08 -9.96 -8.12
N LEU A 50 -2.15 -10.19 -8.88
CA LEU A 50 -3.52 -9.82 -8.50
C LEU A 50 -4.02 -10.61 -7.30
N SER A 51 -3.70 -11.91 -7.20
CA SER A 51 -4.03 -12.72 -6.02
C SER A 51 -3.35 -12.19 -4.75
N ARG A 52 -2.05 -11.85 -4.84
CA ARG A 52 -1.32 -11.24 -3.71
C ARG A 52 -1.88 -9.88 -3.32
N LEU A 53 -2.29 -9.09 -4.29
CA LEU A 53 -2.93 -7.81 -4.01
C LEU A 53 -4.30 -7.99 -3.33
N ALA A 54 -5.07 -9.00 -3.71
CA ALA A 54 -6.37 -9.30 -3.09
C ALA A 54 -6.24 -9.68 -1.61
N GLU A 55 -5.11 -10.24 -1.19
CA GLU A 55 -4.80 -10.53 0.23
C GLU A 55 -4.68 -9.25 1.08
N LEU A 56 -4.51 -8.07 0.48
CA LEU A 56 -4.56 -6.79 1.20
C LEU A 56 -5.99 -6.35 1.56
N GLY A 57 -7.03 -6.98 1.02
CA GLY A 57 -8.42 -6.60 1.31
C GLY A 57 -8.75 -6.67 2.80
N GLU A 58 -8.49 -7.82 3.44
CA GLU A 58 -8.76 -8.03 4.87
C GLU A 58 -8.04 -7.01 5.79
N PRO A 59 -6.71 -6.77 5.68
CA PRO A 59 -6.04 -5.78 6.52
C PRO A 59 -6.47 -4.34 6.22
N VAL A 60 -6.91 -4.03 5.00
CA VAL A 60 -7.47 -2.71 4.65
C VAL A 60 -8.83 -2.51 5.29
N ASP A 61 -9.73 -3.49 5.17
CA ASP A 61 -11.06 -3.43 5.80
C ASP A 61 -10.92 -3.30 7.32
N ARG A 62 -10.06 -4.11 7.94
CA ARG A 62 -9.75 -4.02 9.37
C ARG A 62 -9.19 -2.65 9.76
N PHE A 63 -8.34 -2.05 8.94
CA PHE A 63 -7.85 -0.69 9.18
C PHE A 63 -9.01 0.31 9.19
N PHE A 64 -9.95 0.23 8.25
CA PHE A 64 -11.10 1.15 8.24
C PHE A 64 -12.09 0.91 9.39
N GLU A 65 -12.22 -0.33 9.87
CA GLU A 65 -13.06 -0.66 11.02
C GLU A 65 -12.45 -0.22 12.35
N GLU A 66 -11.15 -0.45 12.54
CA GLU A 66 -10.46 -0.23 13.83
C GLU A 66 -9.82 1.16 13.94
N VAL A 67 -9.46 1.79 12.82
CA VAL A 67 -8.70 3.04 12.80
C VAL A 67 -9.59 4.21 12.39
N LEU A 68 -9.99 5.02 13.36
CA LEU A 68 -10.63 6.31 13.10
C LEU A 68 -9.64 7.25 12.41
N VAL A 69 -9.75 7.41 11.08
CA VAL A 69 -8.82 8.24 10.27
C VAL A 69 -8.71 9.69 10.79
N MET A 70 -9.73 10.17 11.50
CA MET A 70 -9.71 11.44 12.23
C MET A 70 -9.03 11.29 13.60
N ALA A 71 -7.71 11.11 13.62
CA ALA A 71 -6.92 11.25 14.84
C ALA A 71 -6.80 12.73 15.26
N GLU A 72 -6.87 13.02 16.55
CA GLU A 72 -6.65 14.38 17.09
C GLU A 72 -5.21 14.86 16.90
N ASP A 73 -4.25 13.92 16.92
CA ASP A 73 -2.84 14.19 16.67
C ASP A 73 -2.55 14.28 15.17
N GLU A 74 -2.01 15.43 14.75
CA GLU A 74 -1.67 15.71 13.36
C GLU A 74 -0.57 14.80 12.80
N ALA A 75 0.39 14.37 13.62
CA ALA A 75 1.43 13.44 13.20
C ALA A 75 0.86 12.05 12.93
N ILE A 76 -0.03 11.55 13.81
CA ILE A 76 -0.71 10.26 13.62
C ILE A 76 -1.62 10.32 12.39
N ARG A 77 -2.40 11.39 12.23
CA ARG A 77 -3.26 11.58 11.05
C ARG A 77 -2.45 11.58 9.75
N ARG A 78 -1.31 12.28 9.70
CA ARG A 78 -0.42 12.27 8.53
C ARG A 78 0.14 10.87 8.27
N ASN A 79 0.49 10.12 9.30
CA ASN A 79 0.99 8.75 9.16
C ASN A 79 -0.08 7.81 8.58
N ARG A 80 -1.33 7.91 9.06
CA ARG A 80 -2.49 7.17 8.54
C ARG A 80 -2.74 7.47 7.07
N LEU A 81 -2.71 8.74 6.68
CA LEU A 81 -2.85 9.15 5.27
C LEU A 81 -1.69 8.64 4.41
N GLY A 82 -0.46 8.64 4.94
CA GLY A 82 0.70 8.06 4.29
C GLY A 82 0.55 6.55 4.04
N LEU A 83 0.02 5.82 5.02
CA LEU A 83 -0.27 4.39 4.90
C LEU A 83 -1.33 4.11 3.84
N LEU A 84 -2.41 4.90 3.79
CA LEU A 84 -3.44 4.80 2.75
C LEU A 84 -2.86 5.09 1.35
N ALA A 85 -2.03 6.13 1.22
CA ALA A 85 -1.36 6.45 -0.03
C ALA A 85 -0.42 5.33 -0.48
N LEU A 86 0.32 4.71 0.44
CA LEU A 86 1.18 3.55 0.15
C LEU A 86 0.37 2.40 -0.45
N VAL A 87 -0.75 2.07 0.18
CA VAL A 87 -1.64 1.00 -0.29
C VAL A 87 -2.22 1.35 -1.67
N GLU A 88 -2.74 2.56 -1.84
CA GLU A 88 -3.28 3.05 -3.13
C GLU A 88 -2.24 2.95 -4.26
N GLN A 89 -0.99 3.34 -3.99
CA GLN A 89 0.09 3.23 -4.98
C GLN A 89 0.39 1.78 -5.37
N LEU A 90 0.30 0.82 -4.45
CA LEU A 90 0.45 -0.61 -4.78
C LEU A 90 -0.66 -1.08 -5.73
N PHE A 91 -1.91 -0.65 -5.49
CA PHE A 91 -3.03 -0.95 -6.38
C PHE A 91 -2.86 -0.34 -7.77
N LEU A 92 -2.49 0.94 -7.84
CA LEU A 92 -2.29 1.65 -9.09
C LEU A 92 -1.13 1.07 -9.91
N HIS A 93 -0.02 0.71 -9.25
CA HIS A 93 1.14 0.15 -9.94
C HIS A 93 0.81 -1.15 -10.68
N ILE A 94 0.00 -2.02 -10.07
CA ILE A 94 -0.44 -3.28 -10.70
C ILE A 94 -1.49 -3.01 -11.77
N ALA A 95 -2.42 -2.09 -11.53
CA ALA A 95 -3.46 -1.72 -12.49
C ALA A 95 -2.89 -1.11 -13.77
N ASP A 96 -1.86 -0.27 -13.68
CA ASP A 96 -1.18 0.33 -14.85
C ASP A 96 -0.45 -0.74 -15.67
N ILE A 97 0.21 -1.69 -15.02
CA ILE A 97 0.89 -2.78 -15.74
C ILE A 97 -0.14 -3.71 -16.41
N GLY A 98 -1.27 -3.99 -15.75
CA GLY A 98 -2.36 -4.75 -16.34
C GLY A 98 -3.00 -4.09 -17.57
N LYS A 99 -2.99 -2.76 -17.65
CA LYS A 99 -3.51 -1.99 -18.80
C LYS A 99 -2.55 -1.88 -19.99
N LEU A 100 -1.27 -2.22 -19.82
CA LEU A 100 -0.27 -2.15 -20.88
C LEU A 100 -0.24 -3.38 -21.81
N GLN A 101 -1.15 -4.34 -21.63
CA GLN A 101 -1.27 -5.48 -22.55
C GLN A 101 -2.32 -5.22 -23.66
N PRO A 102 -2.02 -5.57 -24.93
CA PRO A 102 -2.96 -5.53 -26.05
C PRO A 102 -4.03 -6.63 -26.01
#